data_AF-A0A0R2TW29-F1
#
_entry.id   AF-A0A0R2TW29-F1
#
_cell.length_a   1.000
_cell.length_b   1.000
_cell.length_c   1.000
_cell.angle_alpha   90.00
_cell.angle_beta   90.00
_cell.angle_gamma   90.00
#
_symmetry.space_group_name_H-M   'P 1'
#
loop_
_entity.id
_entity.type
_entity.pdbx_description
1 polymer ?
#
loop_
_entity_poly.entity_id
_entity_poly.type
_entity_poly.pdbx_seq_one_letter_code
_entity_poly.pdbx_strand_id
1 'polypeptide(L)'
;LNQLANSCGGFEGNAQSIRLLIRLEAKTVLPNGKSIGLNLTRAALDAATKYPWSRDINSEKFGVYEDDLEIFNWYRANAPTGVTSMEAQIMDWSDDVAYSVHDLEDSLVTGQVKLNKLKDDLTDLFKVAKDEYLADVSEVELESALSNLEKLSTWPHEYDGTHRSLARLKDLTSELIGRFAQSVEQATQDKYGSGDLTRYNANLVVPRAQRVEVVLLKSIAGHYVINAASSQVRYAEQQKLLAELVAVILESAPKTLESFFLQDWHNAQSDSQRLRVVIDQVASLTDPGARALHQRLVKPN
;
A
#
# COMPACT_ATOMS: atom_id res chain seq x y z
N LEU A 1 11.55 0.13 8.66
CA LEU A 1 12.08 -1.18 8.21
C LEU A 1 13.12 -1.06 7.09
N ASN A 2 12.86 -0.36 5.98
CA ASN A 2 13.81 -0.27 4.85
C ASN A 2 15.25 0.12 5.25
N GLN A 3 15.39 1.16 6.08
CA GLN A 3 16.70 1.57 6.60
C GLN A 3 17.40 0.46 7.40
N LEU A 4 16.66 -0.28 8.23
CA LEU A 4 17.17 -1.38 9.05
C LEU A 4 17.55 -2.60 8.22
N ALA A 5 16.81 -2.85 7.13
CA ALA A 5 16.99 -3.98 6.24
C ALA A 5 18.05 -3.76 5.15
N ASN A 6 18.79 -2.63 5.16
CA ASN A 6 19.63 -2.25 4.02
C ASN A 6 20.70 -3.30 3.69
N SER A 7 21.33 -3.90 4.70
CA SER A 7 22.34 -4.95 4.54
C SER A 7 21.77 -6.31 4.12
N CYS A 8 20.44 -6.48 4.10
CA CYS A 8 19.75 -7.66 3.58
C CYS A 8 18.90 -7.38 2.34
N GLY A 9 19.27 -6.35 1.58
CA GLY A 9 18.60 -6.02 0.31
C GLY A 9 17.42 -5.06 0.46
N GLY A 10 17.23 -4.42 1.61
CA GLY A 10 16.21 -3.40 1.85
C GLY A 10 14.84 -3.98 2.21
N PHE A 11 13.82 -3.14 2.33
CA PHE A 11 12.44 -3.56 2.59
C PHE A 11 11.46 -2.72 1.79
N GLU A 12 10.55 -3.39 1.08
CA GLU A 12 9.42 -2.77 0.39
C GLU A 12 8.19 -3.65 0.61
N GLY A 13 7.04 -3.03 0.86
CA GLY A 13 5.82 -3.75 1.23
C GLY A 13 5.32 -4.70 0.15
N ASN A 14 5.38 -4.30 -1.13
CA ASN A 14 4.98 -5.13 -2.27
C ASN A 14 5.93 -6.31 -2.47
N ALA A 15 7.25 -6.09 -2.29
CA ALA A 15 8.20 -7.21 -2.29
C ALA A 15 7.94 -8.18 -1.12
N GLN A 16 7.59 -7.67 0.06
CA GLN A 16 7.18 -8.49 1.20
C GLN A 16 5.87 -9.25 0.92
N SER A 17 4.89 -8.62 0.26
CA SER A 17 3.65 -9.27 -0.14
C SER A 17 3.91 -10.46 -1.07
N ILE A 18 4.74 -10.29 -2.10
CA ILE A 18 5.12 -11.42 -2.97
C ILE A 18 5.82 -12.51 -2.17
N ARG A 19 6.77 -12.15 -1.31
CA ARG A 19 7.47 -13.10 -0.42
C ARG A 19 6.53 -13.88 0.50
N LEU A 20 5.50 -13.22 1.05
CA LEU A 20 4.46 -13.88 1.84
C LEU A 20 3.75 -14.95 1.01
N LEU A 21 3.28 -14.57 -0.19
CA LEU A 21 2.51 -15.45 -1.08
C LEU A 21 3.31 -16.67 -1.58
N ILE A 22 4.62 -16.54 -1.78
CA ILE A 22 5.46 -17.59 -2.40
C ILE A 22 6.35 -18.34 -1.42
N ARG A 23 6.49 -17.89 -0.17
CA ARG A 23 7.44 -18.46 0.79
C ARG A 23 6.90 -18.56 2.21
N LEU A 24 6.50 -17.44 2.80
CA LEU A 24 6.29 -17.37 4.26
C LEU A 24 4.95 -17.96 4.71
N GLU A 25 3.90 -17.84 3.88
CA GLU A 25 2.60 -18.41 4.22
C GLU A 25 2.63 -19.95 4.21
N ALA A 26 2.23 -20.55 5.33
CA ALA A 26 2.32 -21.99 5.51
C ALA A 26 1.16 -22.71 4.79
N LYS A 27 1.43 -23.23 3.58
CA LYS A 27 0.43 -24.06 2.86
C LYS A 27 1.03 -25.20 2.05
N THR A 28 2.07 -24.98 1.26
CA THR A 28 2.65 -26.03 0.42
C THR A 28 4.16 -26.11 0.59
N VAL A 29 4.65 -27.32 0.87
CA VAL A 29 6.07 -27.63 1.09
C VAL A 29 6.47 -28.75 0.14
N LEU A 30 7.61 -28.58 -0.54
CA LEU A 30 8.19 -29.58 -1.42
C LEU A 30 8.82 -30.74 -0.62
N PRO A 31 9.08 -31.92 -1.24
CA PRO A 31 9.69 -33.06 -0.55
C PRO A 31 11.05 -32.78 0.09
N ASN A 32 11.76 -31.76 -0.38
CA ASN A 32 13.04 -31.29 0.18
C ASN A 32 12.86 -30.31 1.36
N GLY A 33 11.63 -30.06 1.82
CA GLY A 33 11.33 -29.16 2.93
C GLY A 33 11.23 -27.67 2.57
N LYS A 34 11.40 -27.28 1.29
CA LYS A 34 11.25 -25.88 0.85
C LYS A 34 9.78 -25.50 0.76
N SER A 35 9.37 -24.43 1.45
CA SER A 35 8.04 -23.83 1.26
C SER A 35 7.94 -23.16 -0.11
N ILE A 36 6.78 -23.30 -0.77
CA ILE A 36 6.40 -22.54 -1.96
C ILE A 36 5.18 -21.65 -1.69
N GLY A 37 4.97 -21.32 -0.41
CA GLY A 37 3.92 -20.42 0.05
C GLY A 37 2.53 -20.99 -0.23
N LEU A 38 1.65 -20.12 -0.75
CA LEU A 38 0.25 -20.42 -1.01
C LEU A 38 -0.01 -21.25 -2.28
N ASN A 39 1.03 -21.53 -3.07
CA ASN A 39 0.96 -22.26 -4.33
C ASN A 39 -0.12 -21.69 -5.29
N LEU A 40 -0.06 -20.37 -5.50
CA LEU A 40 -1.01 -19.65 -6.35
C LEU A 40 -0.69 -19.84 -7.84
N THR A 41 -1.69 -19.57 -8.68
CA THR A 41 -1.49 -19.57 -10.13
C THR A 41 -0.58 -18.42 -10.55
N ARG A 42 0.08 -18.57 -11.70
CA ARG A 42 0.92 -17.51 -12.28
C ARG A 42 0.16 -16.20 -12.46
N ALA A 43 -1.11 -16.28 -12.88
CA ALA A 43 -1.95 -15.11 -13.09
C ALA A 43 -2.23 -14.35 -11.78
N ALA A 44 -2.47 -15.06 -10.67
CA ALA A 44 -2.71 -14.42 -9.38
C ALA A 44 -1.45 -13.73 -8.83
N LEU A 45 -0.28 -14.38 -8.97
CA LEU A 45 1.00 -13.76 -8.57
C LEU A 45 1.33 -12.53 -9.43
N ASP A 46 1.08 -12.60 -10.73
CA ASP A 46 1.30 -11.49 -11.65
C ASP A 46 0.35 -10.31 -11.36
N ALA A 47 -0.93 -10.59 -11.06
CA ALA A 47 -1.90 -9.57 -10.63
C ALA A 47 -1.53 -8.90 -9.30
N ALA A 48 -0.84 -9.61 -8.39
CA ALA A 48 -0.33 -9.04 -7.14
C ALA A 48 0.98 -8.25 -7.32
N THR A 49 1.59 -8.27 -8.51
CA THR A 49 2.90 -7.65 -8.77
C THR A 49 2.73 -6.19 -9.22
N LYS A 50 2.67 -5.26 -8.26
CA LYS A 50 2.62 -3.80 -8.53
C LYS A 50 3.90 -3.27 -9.19
N TYR A 51 5.06 -3.76 -8.77
CA TYR A 51 6.37 -3.35 -9.27
C TYR A 51 7.10 -4.56 -9.86
N PRO A 52 6.98 -4.83 -11.18
CA PRO A 52 7.58 -5.99 -11.84
C PRO A 52 9.09 -5.83 -12.09
N TRP A 53 9.83 -5.41 -11.06
CA TRP A 53 11.28 -5.22 -11.08
C TRP A 53 11.88 -5.35 -9.67
N SER A 54 13.19 -5.64 -9.62
CA SER A 54 13.98 -5.73 -8.41
C SER A 54 14.48 -4.36 -7.94
N ARG A 55 15.07 -4.34 -6.74
CA ARG A 55 15.66 -3.13 -6.15
C ARG A 55 16.79 -2.50 -6.97
N ASP A 56 17.50 -3.29 -7.78
CA ASP A 56 18.59 -2.81 -8.63
C ASP A 56 18.11 -1.88 -9.74
N ILE A 57 16.86 -2.04 -10.17
CA ILE A 57 16.23 -1.17 -11.17
C ILE A 57 15.67 0.09 -10.50
N ASN A 58 15.06 -0.05 -9.31
CA ASN A 58 14.56 1.06 -8.53
C ASN A 58 14.73 0.76 -7.03
N SER A 59 15.56 1.56 -6.37
CA SER A 59 15.94 1.35 -4.97
C SER A 59 14.84 1.72 -3.96
N GLU A 60 13.84 2.49 -4.38
CA GLU A 60 12.77 3.01 -3.54
C GLU A 60 11.49 2.18 -3.63
N LYS A 61 11.11 1.75 -4.84
CA LYS A 61 9.90 0.98 -5.12
C LYS A 61 10.25 -0.24 -5.97
N PHE A 62 10.08 -1.44 -5.43
CA PHE A 62 10.38 -2.71 -6.09
C PHE A 62 9.46 -3.81 -5.55
N GLY A 63 9.22 -4.86 -6.34
CA GLY A 63 8.22 -5.88 -6.02
C GLY A 63 8.78 -7.28 -5.76
N VAL A 64 10.10 -7.43 -5.76
CA VAL A 64 10.77 -8.72 -5.56
C VAL A 64 12.12 -8.55 -4.88
N TYR A 65 12.42 -9.43 -3.92
CA TYR A 65 13.75 -9.57 -3.31
C TYR A 65 14.62 -10.55 -4.10
N GLU A 66 15.94 -10.43 -3.97
CA GLU A 66 16.91 -11.31 -4.64
C GLU A 66 16.61 -12.80 -4.41
N ASP A 67 16.35 -13.17 -3.15
CA ASP A 67 16.04 -14.55 -2.75
C ASP A 67 14.81 -15.13 -3.47
N ASP A 68 13.92 -14.28 -3.97
CA ASP A 68 12.61 -14.60 -4.52
C ASP A 68 12.56 -14.55 -6.06
N LEU A 69 13.68 -14.23 -6.71
CA LEU A 69 13.79 -14.10 -8.17
C LEU A 69 13.46 -15.39 -8.92
N GLU A 70 13.76 -16.57 -8.34
CA GLU A 70 13.48 -17.86 -8.99
C GLU A 70 11.99 -18.01 -9.33
N ILE A 71 11.12 -17.83 -8.33
CA ILE A 71 9.67 -17.96 -8.49
C ILE A 71 9.12 -16.76 -9.27
N PHE A 72 9.64 -15.56 -9.02
CA PHE A 72 9.29 -14.35 -9.78
C PHE A 72 9.47 -14.54 -11.28
N ASN A 73 10.67 -14.96 -11.71
CA ASN A 73 10.99 -15.20 -13.11
C ASN A 73 10.14 -16.32 -13.70
N TRP A 74 9.80 -17.36 -12.91
CA TRP A 74 8.91 -18.43 -13.36
C TRP A 74 7.50 -17.92 -13.67
N TYR A 75 6.85 -17.17 -12.76
CA TYR A 75 5.49 -16.74 -13.03
C TYR A 75 5.42 -15.65 -14.09
N ARG A 76 6.45 -14.80 -14.17
CA ARG A 76 6.63 -13.75 -15.19
C ARG A 76 7.18 -14.24 -16.53
N ALA A 77 7.44 -15.54 -16.71
CA ALA A 77 7.97 -16.03 -17.98
C ALA A 77 7.07 -15.63 -19.18
N ASN A 78 7.67 -15.01 -20.21
CA ASN A 78 7.00 -14.43 -21.40
C ASN A 78 6.21 -13.12 -21.15
N ALA A 79 6.23 -12.56 -19.94
CA ALA A 79 5.71 -11.23 -19.69
C ALA A 79 6.64 -10.15 -20.27
N PRO A 80 6.11 -9.03 -20.78
CA PRO A 80 6.95 -7.90 -21.18
C PRO A 80 7.72 -7.35 -19.97
N THR A 81 9.01 -7.06 -20.16
CA THR A 81 9.90 -6.56 -19.09
C THR A 81 9.39 -5.24 -18.52
N GLY A 82 9.26 -5.16 -17.19
CA GLY A 82 8.85 -3.94 -16.51
C GLY A 82 7.38 -3.54 -16.66
N VAL A 83 6.55 -4.35 -17.34
CA VAL A 83 5.14 -4.05 -17.58
C VAL A 83 4.24 -4.77 -16.58
N THR A 84 3.38 -4.02 -15.90
CA THR A 84 2.32 -4.53 -15.03
C THR A 84 1.18 -5.11 -15.84
N SER A 85 0.62 -6.25 -15.40
CA SER A 85 -0.60 -6.79 -15.98
C SER A 85 -1.79 -5.84 -15.77
N MET A 86 -2.83 -5.99 -16.58
CA MET A 86 -4.06 -5.22 -16.44
C MET A 86 -4.72 -5.48 -15.08
N GLU A 87 -4.67 -6.70 -14.58
CA GLU A 87 -5.20 -7.04 -13.26
C GLU A 87 -4.43 -6.33 -12.13
N ALA A 88 -3.10 -6.21 -12.25
CA ALA A 88 -2.30 -5.42 -11.32
C ALA A 88 -2.65 -3.92 -11.38
N GLN A 89 -2.93 -3.39 -12.58
CA GLN A 89 -3.38 -2.01 -12.75
C GLN A 89 -4.77 -1.76 -12.15
N ILE A 90 -5.70 -2.72 -12.32
CA ILE A 90 -7.03 -2.67 -11.69
C ILE A 90 -6.90 -2.68 -10.17
N MET A 91 -6.07 -3.58 -9.63
CA MET A 91 -5.80 -3.66 -8.20
C MET A 91 -5.24 -2.33 -7.66
N ASP A 92 -4.23 -1.76 -8.33
CA ASP A 92 -3.61 -0.49 -7.94
C ASP A 92 -4.60 0.68 -7.96
N TRP A 93 -5.44 0.76 -9.00
CA TRP A 93 -6.47 1.80 -9.08
C TRP A 93 -7.58 1.60 -8.03
N SER A 94 -7.94 0.34 -7.75
CA SER A 94 -8.93 0.03 -6.72
C SER A 94 -8.45 0.42 -5.33
N ASP A 95 -7.15 0.22 -5.05
CA ASP A 95 -6.48 0.64 -3.82
C ASP A 95 -6.52 2.18 -3.68
N ASP A 96 -6.17 2.88 -4.75
CA ASP A 96 -6.21 4.35 -4.83
C ASP A 96 -7.61 4.92 -4.56
N VAL A 97 -8.65 4.30 -5.14
CA VAL A 97 -10.05 4.69 -4.92
C VAL A 97 -10.47 4.40 -3.48
N ALA A 98 -10.22 3.19 -2.99
CA ALA A 98 -10.66 2.78 -1.66
C ALA A 98 -10.03 3.65 -0.56
N TYR A 99 -8.70 3.81 -0.55
CA TYR A 99 -8.04 4.62 0.47
C TYR A 99 -8.44 6.08 0.40
N SER A 100 -8.45 6.69 -0.80
CA SER A 100 -8.78 8.12 -0.92
C SER A 100 -10.18 8.46 -0.42
N VAL A 101 -11.16 7.58 -0.68
CA VAL A 101 -12.55 7.78 -0.26
C VAL A 101 -12.73 7.46 1.23
N HIS A 102 -12.19 6.34 1.71
CA HIS A 102 -12.35 5.96 3.12
C HIS A 102 -11.53 6.84 4.07
N ASP A 103 -10.36 7.33 3.68
CA ASP A 103 -9.60 8.28 4.49
C ASP A 103 -10.33 9.62 4.61
N LEU A 104 -11.02 10.08 3.56
CA LEU A 104 -11.92 11.24 3.67
C LEU A 104 -13.04 10.96 4.66
N GLU A 105 -13.70 9.81 4.57
CA GLU A 105 -14.76 9.43 5.49
C GLU A 105 -14.27 9.41 6.95
N ASP A 106 -13.18 8.70 7.23
CA ASP A 106 -12.62 8.55 8.57
C ASP A 106 -12.14 9.89 9.13
N SER A 107 -11.51 10.73 8.31
CA SER A 107 -11.04 12.05 8.73
C SER A 107 -12.18 13.04 9.04
N LEU A 108 -13.34 12.90 8.37
CA LEU A 108 -14.55 13.63 8.72
C LEU A 108 -15.17 13.12 10.02
N VAL A 109 -15.28 11.79 10.16
CA VAL A 109 -15.85 11.12 11.36
C VAL A 109 -15.04 11.45 12.61
N THR A 110 -13.71 11.43 12.51
CA THR A 110 -12.79 11.79 13.60
C THR A 110 -12.68 13.30 13.82
N GLY A 111 -13.27 14.11 12.95
CA GLY A 111 -13.29 15.57 13.04
C GLY A 111 -11.97 16.25 12.70
N GLN A 112 -11.01 15.51 12.12
CA GLN A 112 -9.71 16.02 11.65
C GLN A 112 -9.88 16.94 10.42
N VAL A 113 -10.87 16.66 9.58
CA VAL A 113 -11.21 17.47 8.41
C VAL A 113 -12.52 18.23 8.64
N LYS A 114 -12.57 19.46 8.15
CA LYS A 114 -13.80 20.27 8.08
C LYS A 114 -14.03 20.70 6.63
N LEU A 115 -15.16 20.28 6.05
CA LEU A 115 -15.44 20.50 4.62
C LEU A 115 -15.45 21.97 4.22
N ASN A 116 -15.92 22.84 5.12
CA ASN A 116 -15.93 24.29 4.91
C ASN A 116 -14.53 24.94 4.91
N LYS A 117 -13.46 24.18 5.21
CA LYS A 117 -12.07 24.63 5.18
C LYS A 117 -11.31 24.24 3.91
N LEU A 118 -11.85 23.30 3.13
CA LEU A 118 -11.14 22.78 1.95
C LEU A 118 -10.79 23.87 0.92
N LYS A 119 -11.64 24.89 0.77
CA LYS A 119 -11.37 26.04 -0.11
C LYS A 119 -10.29 26.96 0.45
N ASP A 120 -10.33 27.22 1.76
CA ASP A 120 -9.35 28.06 2.44
C ASP A 120 -7.94 27.45 2.34
N ASP A 121 -7.88 26.11 2.43
CA ASP A 121 -6.62 25.35 2.49
C ASP A 121 -6.19 24.78 1.12
N LEU A 122 -6.84 25.18 0.02
CA LEU A 122 -6.62 24.60 -1.31
C LEU A 122 -5.15 24.72 -1.78
N THR A 123 -4.47 25.80 -1.44
CA THR A 123 -3.04 25.99 -1.75
C THR A 123 -2.15 24.96 -1.06
N ASP A 124 -2.45 24.60 0.20
CA ASP A 124 -1.69 23.58 0.93
C ASP A 124 -2.03 22.17 0.41
N LEU A 125 -3.29 21.91 0.09
CA LEU A 125 -3.72 20.68 -0.56
C LEU A 125 -3.03 20.50 -1.92
N PHE A 126 -2.88 21.58 -2.69
CA PHE A 126 -2.17 21.57 -3.97
C PHE A 126 -0.69 21.23 -3.81
N LYS A 127 -0.04 21.76 -2.77
CA LYS A 127 1.35 21.40 -2.48
C LYS A 127 1.49 19.91 -2.20
N VAL A 128 0.63 19.34 -1.35
CA VAL A 128 0.62 17.91 -1.07
C VAL A 128 0.33 17.09 -2.34
N ALA A 129 -0.67 17.49 -3.12
CA ALA A 129 -1.03 16.85 -4.38
C ALA A 129 0.18 16.76 -5.32
N LYS A 130 0.90 17.86 -5.49
CA LYS A 130 2.03 17.97 -6.39
C LYS A 130 3.26 17.21 -5.88
N ASP A 131 3.60 17.40 -4.61
CA ASP A 131 4.85 16.87 -4.06
C ASP A 131 4.78 15.36 -3.82
N GLU A 132 3.60 14.81 -3.49
CA GLU A 132 3.46 13.42 -3.04
C GLU A 132 2.74 12.49 -4.02
N TYR A 133 1.84 13.01 -4.87
CA TYR A 133 0.93 12.14 -5.63
C TYR A 133 0.95 12.36 -7.15
N LEU A 134 0.99 13.61 -7.62
CA LEU A 134 0.87 13.94 -9.04
C LEU A 134 1.65 15.21 -9.38
N ALA A 135 2.94 15.06 -9.67
CA ALA A 135 3.88 16.16 -9.89
C ALA A 135 3.50 17.15 -11.01
N ASP A 136 2.72 16.69 -11.99
CA ASP A 136 2.26 17.49 -13.13
C ASP A 136 0.87 18.10 -12.93
N VAL A 137 0.27 17.97 -11.74
CA VAL A 137 -1.03 18.60 -11.43
C VAL A 137 -0.88 20.13 -11.39
N SER A 138 -1.90 20.81 -11.90
CA SER A 138 -2.03 22.28 -11.77
C SER A 138 -3.04 22.65 -10.69
N GLU A 139 -2.88 23.84 -10.12
CA GLU A 139 -3.81 24.37 -9.11
C GLU A 139 -5.23 24.51 -9.68
N VAL A 140 -5.35 24.88 -10.96
CA VAL A 140 -6.63 24.98 -11.69
C VAL A 140 -7.32 23.63 -11.83
N GLU A 141 -6.57 22.56 -12.11
CA GLU A 141 -7.13 21.20 -12.16
C GLU A 141 -7.67 20.79 -10.78
N LEU A 142 -6.95 21.12 -9.71
CA LEU A 142 -7.34 20.77 -8.35
C LEU A 142 -8.56 21.57 -7.86
N GLU A 143 -8.61 22.87 -8.17
CA GLU A 143 -9.78 23.72 -7.94
C GLU A 143 -11.00 23.19 -8.69
N SER A 144 -10.82 22.80 -9.95
CA SER A 144 -11.88 22.20 -10.77
C SER A 144 -12.38 20.88 -10.18
N ALA A 145 -11.46 20.04 -9.70
CA ALA A 145 -11.80 18.79 -9.02
C ALA A 145 -12.62 19.04 -7.75
N LEU A 146 -12.19 19.98 -6.89
CA LEU A 146 -12.95 20.35 -5.69
C LEU A 146 -14.35 20.86 -6.06
N SER A 147 -14.45 21.75 -7.04
CA SER A 147 -15.73 22.28 -7.53
C SER A 147 -16.65 21.18 -8.06
N ASN A 148 -16.11 20.16 -8.73
CA ASN A 148 -16.89 19.03 -9.24
C ASN A 148 -17.38 18.12 -8.12
N LEU A 149 -16.56 17.86 -7.11
CA LEU A 149 -16.93 17.09 -5.93
C LEU A 149 -18.01 17.81 -5.11
N GLU A 150 -17.88 19.11 -4.90
CA GLU A 150 -18.88 19.92 -4.18
C GLU A 150 -20.25 19.99 -4.88
N LYS A 151 -20.31 19.73 -6.18
CA LYS A 151 -21.57 19.66 -6.95
C LYS A 151 -22.26 18.31 -6.82
N LEU A 152 -21.60 17.28 -6.29
CA LEU A 152 -22.21 15.97 -6.14
C LEU A 152 -23.42 16.07 -5.21
N SER A 153 -24.50 15.42 -5.62
CA SER A 153 -25.74 15.46 -4.86
C SER A 153 -25.62 14.80 -3.51
N THR A 154 -24.57 14.01 -3.26
CA THR A 154 -24.22 13.37 -1.98
C THR A 154 -23.18 14.14 -1.16
N TRP A 155 -22.53 15.17 -1.71
CA TRP A 155 -21.52 15.94 -1.00
C TRP A 155 -22.12 16.58 0.27
N PRO A 156 -21.56 16.31 1.46
CA PRO A 156 -22.07 16.88 2.70
C PRO A 156 -21.64 18.34 2.84
N HIS A 157 -22.53 19.18 3.37
CA HIS A 157 -22.19 20.55 3.76
C HIS A 157 -21.57 20.60 5.16
N GLU A 158 -22.08 19.76 6.06
CA GLU A 158 -21.62 19.63 7.43
C GLU A 158 -21.64 18.16 7.86
N TYR A 159 -20.83 17.85 8.88
CA TYR A 159 -20.85 16.57 9.57
C TYR A 159 -20.97 16.84 11.07
N ASP A 160 -22.13 16.50 11.63
CA ASP A 160 -22.50 16.74 13.04
C ASP A 160 -22.44 15.48 13.91
N GLY A 161 -21.96 14.36 13.37
CA GLY A 161 -21.89 13.07 14.07
C GLY A 161 -23.23 12.35 14.24
N THR A 162 -24.33 12.90 13.73
CA THR A 162 -25.63 12.22 13.81
C THR A 162 -25.69 11.02 12.87
N HIS A 163 -26.60 10.08 13.17
CA HIS A 163 -26.86 8.92 12.30
C HIS A 163 -27.26 9.34 10.87
N ARG A 164 -27.91 10.50 10.71
CA ARG A 164 -28.26 11.05 9.39
C ARG A 164 -27.00 11.46 8.61
N SER A 165 -26.10 12.19 9.26
CA SER A 165 -24.84 12.60 8.65
C SER A 165 -23.93 11.42 8.33
N LEU A 166 -23.93 10.38 9.17
CA LEU A 166 -23.24 9.11 8.89
C LEU A 166 -23.83 8.39 7.67
N ALA A 167 -25.15 8.26 7.57
CA ALA A 167 -25.79 7.66 6.40
C ALA A 167 -25.43 8.44 5.11
N ARG A 168 -25.40 9.77 5.21
CA ARG A 168 -25.01 10.63 4.09
C ARG A 168 -23.55 10.45 3.67
N LEU A 169 -22.62 10.26 4.61
CA LEU A 169 -21.23 9.91 4.28
C LEU A 169 -21.15 8.56 3.55
N LYS A 170 -21.93 7.56 3.96
CA LYS A 170 -22.00 6.27 3.25
C LYS A 170 -22.55 6.41 1.83
N ASP A 171 -23.52 7.29 1.62
CA ASP A 171 -23.99 7.62 0.26
C ASP A 171 -22.88 8.25 -0.59
N LEU A 172 -22.14 9.23 -0.03
CA LEU A 172 -20.99 9.85 -0.72
C LEU A 172 -19.92 8.80 -1.07
N THR A 173 -19.51 7.98 -0.11
CA THR A 173 -18.53 6.91 -0.32
C THR A 173 -18.95 5.99 -1.46
N SER A 174 -20.22 5.59 -1.50
CA SER A 174 -20.76 4.74 -2.55
C SER A 174 -20.79 5.42 -3.92
N GLU A 175 -21.18 6.71 -3.97
CA GLU A 175 -21.18 7.50 -5.21
C GLU A 175 -19.76 7.67 -5.76
N LEU A 176 -18.78 8.00 -4.92
CA LEU A 176 -17.39 8.19 -5.33
C LEU A 176 -16.77 6.89 -5.87
N ILE A 177 -16.93 5.78 -5.15
CA ILE A 177 -16.42 4.47 -5.62
C ILE A 177 -17.05 4.10 -6.97
N GLY A 178 -18.37 4.23 -7.09
CA GLY A 178 -19.08 3.93 -8.34
C GLY A 178 -18.63 4.82 -9.50
N ARG A 179 -18.52 6.14 -9.26
CA ARG A 179 -18.05 7.13 -10.23
C ARG A 179 -16.65 6.81 -10.74
N PHE A 180 -15.70 6.53 -9.84
CA PHE A 180 -14.32 6.25 -10.21
C PHE A 180 -14.19 4.92 -10.95
N ALA A 181 -14.85 3.85 -10.50
CA ALA A 181 -14.79 2.56 -11.18
C ALA A 181 -15.39 2.62 -12.60
N GLN A 182 -16.59 3.20 -12.74
CA GLN A 182 -17.29 3.29 -14.03
C GLN A 182 -16.54 4.16 -15.04
N SER A 183 -15.96 5.28 -14.61
CA SER A 183 -15.20 6.17 -15.51
C SER A 183 -14.01 5.47 -16.16
N VAL A 184 -13.33 4.62 -15.39
CA VAL A 184 -12.15 3.89 -15.84
C VAL A 184 -12.55 2.70 -16.70
N GLU A 185 -13.61 1.99 -16.34
CA GLU A 185 -14.18 0.93 -17.17
C GLU A 185 -14.55 1.46 -18.56
N GLN A 186 -15.35 2.53 -18.61
CA GLN A 186 -15.80 3.13 -19.88
C GLN A 186 -14.63 3.60 -20.72
N ALA A 187 -13.69 4.38 -20.15
CA ALA A 187 -12.55 4.88 -20.90
C ALA A 187 -11.62 3.77 -21.40
N THR A 188 -11.53 2.65 -20.66
CA THR A 188 -10.75 1.48 -21.07
C THR A 188 -11.44 0.76 -22.23
N GLN A 189 -12.75 0.55 -22.15
CA GLN A 189 -13.55 -0.06 -23.22
C GLN A 189 -13.61 0.81 -24.48
N ASP A 190 -13.69 2.13 -24.35
CA ASP A 190 -13.66 3.05 -25.50
C ASP A 190 -12.35 2.93 -26.28
N LYS A 191 -11.23 2.67 -25.58
CA LYS A 191 -9.91 2.55 -26.20
C LYS A 191 -9.63 1.15 -26.75
N TYR A 192 -10.01 0.10 -26.04
CA TYR A 192 -9.62 -1.28 -26.35
C TYR A 192 -10.76 -2.18 -26.85
N GLY A 193 -12.01 -1.70 -26.81
CA GLY A 193 -13.21 -2.48 -27.09
C GLY A 193 -13.67 -3.34 -25.91
N SER A 194 -14.73 -4.13 -26.13
CA SER A 194 -15.37 -4.98 -25.11
C SER A 194 -14.85 -6.43 -25.11
N GLY A 195 -13.65 -6.69 -25.64
CA GLY A 195 -13.05 -8.01 -25.73
C GLY A 195 -12.42 -8.49 -24.42
N ASP A 196 -11.59 -9.53 -24.49
CA ASP A 196 -10.86 -10.07 -23.33
C ASP A 196 -9.69 -9.16 -22.92
N LEU A 197 -10.02 -8.09 -22.18
CA LEU A 197 -9.07 -7.14 -21.62
C LEU A 197 -8.35 -7.75 -20.40
N THR A 198 -7.35 -8.58 -20.66
CA THR A 198 -6.62 -9.34 -19.62
C THR A 198 -5.12 -9.26 -19.82
N ARG A 199 -4.37 -9.44 -18.72
CA ARG A 199 -2.90 -9.46 -18.70
C ARG A 199 -2.24 -8.31 -19.45
N TYR A 200 -1.74 -8.57 -20.66
CA TYR A 200 -0.98 -7.61 -21.46
C TYR A 200 -1.71 -7.22 -22.75
N ASN A 201 -2.98 -7.63 -22.91
CA ASN A 201 -3.79 -7.31 -24.08
C ASN A 201 -4.39 -5.90 -24.02
N ALA A 202 -4.38 -5.27 -22.85
CA ALA A 202 -4.86 -3.91 -22.64
C ALA A 202 -4.16 -3.27 -21.42
N ASN A 203 -4.35 -1.96 -21.28
CA ASN A 203 -3.94 -1.22 -20.10
C ASN A 203 -5.13 -0.42 -19.58
N LEU A 204 -5.20 -0.24 -18.27
CA LEU A 204 -6.26 0.52 -17.64
C LEU A 204 -6.16 2.00 -18.06
N VAL A 205 -7.27 2.58 -18.51
CA VAL A 205 -7.33 3.99 -18.89
C VAL A 205 -8.01 4.76 -17.77
N VAL A 206 -7.20 5.43 -16.94
CA VAL A 206 -7.71 6.35 -15.91
C VAL A 206 -7.82 7.74 -16.50
N PRO A 207 -9.02 8.31 -16.70
CA PRO A 207 -9.14 9.65 -17.25
C PRO A 207 -8.55 10.69 -16.29
N ARG A 208 -7.97 11.76 -16.86
CA ARG A 208 -7.24 12.78 -16.09
C ARG A 208 -8.09 13.41 -15.00
N ALA A 209 -9.36 13.72 -15.28
CA ALA A 209 -10.26 14.34 -14.31
C ALA A 209 -10.42 13.48 -13.05
N GLN A 210 -10.69 12.18 -13.19
CA GLN A 210 -10.84 11.28 -12.04
C GLN A 210 -9.52 11.01 -11.33
N ARG A 211 -8.40 10.98 -12.05
CA ARG A 211 -7.08 10.93 -11.42
C ARG A 211 -6.85 12.14 -10.51
N VAL A 212 -7.20 13.35 -10.96
CA VAL A 212 -7.07 14.57 -10.15
C VAL A 212 -8.06 14.57 -8.99
N GLU A 213 -9.31 14.12 -9.17
CA GLU A 213 -10.28 13.99 -8.07
C GLU A 213 -9.75 13.05 -6.97
N VAL A 214 -9.23 11.86 -7.33
CA VAL A 214 -8.61 10.93 -6.37
C VAL A 214 -7.38 11.54 -5.69
N VAL A 215 -6.53 12.26 -6.45
CA VAL A 215 -5.35 12.95 -5.88
C VAL A 215 -5.76 14.05 -4.90
N LEU A 216 -6.82 14.81 -5.18
CA LEU A 216 -7.35 15.79 -4.24
C LEU A 216 -7.79 15.10 -2.94
N LEU A 217 -8.55 14.01 -3.03
CA LEU A 217 -8.99 13.25 -1.85
C LEU A 217 -7.80 12.73 -1.02
N LYS A 218 -6.79 12.15 -1.69
CA LYS A 218 -5.53 11.76 -1.04
C LYS A 218 -4.82 12.94 -0.40
N SER A 219 -4.84 14.11 -1.02
CA SER A 219 -4.17 15.31 -0.52
C SER A 219 -4.86 15.88 0.73
N ILE A 220 -6.18 15.72 0.86
CA ILE A 220 -6.93 16.05 2.07
C ILE A 220 -6.43 15.17 3.23
N ALA A 221 -6.41 13.85 3.05
CA ALA A 221 -5.88 12.93 4.06
C ALA A 221 -4.39 13.18 4.34
N GLY A 222 -3.61 13.41 3.29
CA GLY A 222 -2.20 13.77 3.35
C GLY A 222 -1.95 15.00 4.23
N HIS A 223 -2.67 16.09 3.99
CA HIS A 223 -2.51 17.33 4.74
C HIS A 223 -2.99 17.21 6.20
N TYR A 224 -4.25 16.80 6.42
CA TYR A 224 -4.87 16.87 7.75
C TYR A 224 -4.58 15.67 8.65
N VAL A 225 -4.18 14.52 8.07
CA VAL A 225 -3.98 13.28 8.83
C VAL A 225 -2.53 12.85 8.80
N ILE A 226 -1.93 12.67 7.63
CA ILE A 226 -0.59 12.10 7.51
C ILE A 226 0.47 13.12 7.94
N ASN A 227 0.41 14.32 7.38
CA ASN A 227 1.39 15.40 7.60
C ASN A 227 1.10 16.25 8.83
N ALA A 228 0.00 15.98 9.53
CA ALA A 228 -0.31 16.64 10.80
C ALA A 228 0.82 16.42 11.82
N ALA A 229 1.18 17.47 12.57
CA ALA A 229 2.28 17.44 13.53
C ALA A 229 2.14 16.30 14.56
N SER A 230 0.93 16.05 15.05
CA SER A 230 0.64 14.94 15.98
C SER A 230 0.91 13.57 15.37
N SER A 231 0.62 13.40 14.07
CA SER A 231 0.90 12.14 13.37
C SER A 231 2.39 11.92 13.18
N GLN A 232 3.15 12.97 12.86
CA GLN A 232 4.61 12.88 12.72
C GLN A 232 5.30 12.47 14.03
N VAL A 233 4.84 12.99 15.17
CA VAL A 233 5.32 12.54 16.50
C VAL A 233 5.07 11.05 16.71
N ARG A 234 3.83 10.59 16.43
CA ARG A 234 3.45 9.17 16.56
C ARG A 234 4.28 8.27 15.63
N TYR A 235 4.53 8.69 14.38
CA TYR A 235 5.35 7.93 13.43
C TYR A 235 6.80 7.82 13.88
N ALA A 236 7.39 8.88 14.45
CA ALA A 236 8.73 8.84 15.02
C ALA A 236 8.83 7.83 16.18
N GLU A 237 7.82 7.77 17.06
CA GLU A 237 7.76 6.79 18.13
C GLU A 237 7.63 5.36 17.60
N GLN A 238 6.79 5.13 16.58
CA GLN A 238 6.65 3.82 15.94
C GLN A 238 7.95 3.38 15.24
N GLN A 239 8.65 4.30 14.56
CA GLN A 239 9.95 4.00 13.95
C GLN A 239 10.99 3.58 14.99
N LYS A 240 11.06 4.31 16.11
CA LYS A 240 11.92 3.95 17.24
C LYS A 240 11.58 2.57 17.80
N LEU A 241 10.30 2.29 18.01
CA LEU A 241 9.82 0.99 18.50
C LEU A 241 10.27 -0.15 17.58
N LEU A 242 10.08 -0.01 16.26
CA LEU A 242 10.48 -1.01 15.29
C LEU A 242 12.00 -1.21 15.24
N ALA A 243 12.79 -0.14 15.38
CA ALA A 243 14.25 -0.23 15.43
C ALA A 243 14.74 -1.00 16.66
N GLU A 244 14.21 -0.68 17.84
CA GLU A 244 14.52 -1.39 19.08
C GLU A 244 14.09 -2.87 19.00
N LEU A 245 12.93 -3.14 18.41
CA LEU A 245 12.40 -4.50 18.25
C LEU A 245 13.28 -5.35 17.34
N VAL A 246 13.67 -4.84 16.17
CA VAL A 246 14.59 -5.54 15.25
C VAL A 246 15.93 -5.83 15.94
N ALA A 247 16.49 -4.85 16.65
CA ALA A 247 17.77 -5.01 17.34
C ALA A 247 17.73 -6.11 18.40
N VAL A 248 16.72 -6.10 19.29
CA VAL A 248 16.62 -7.09 20.37
C VAL A 248 16.29 -8.48 19.86
N ILE A 249 15.44 -8.60 18.82
CA ILE A 249 15.18 -9.91 18.21
C ILE A 249 16.48 -10.47 17.61
N LEU A 250 17.24 -9.66 16.85
CA LEU A 250 18.48 -10.10 16.23
C LEU A 250 19.55 -10.52 17.25
N GLU A 251 19.72 -9.75 18.33
CA GLU A 251 20.70 -10.04 19.39
C GLU A 251 20.39 -11.33 20.16
N SER A 252 19.11 -11.59 20.42
CA SER A 252 18.66 -12.72 21.26
C SER A 252 18.16 -13.93 20.46
N ALA A 253 18.24 -13.87 19.13
CA ALA A 253 17.87 -14.99 18.27
C ALA A 253 18.77 -16.22 18.54
N PRO A 254 18.23 -17.45 18.46
CA PRO A 254 16.89 -17.78 17.98
C PRO A 254 15.77 -17.70 19.04
N LYS A 255 16.06 -17.38 20.31
CA LYS A 255 15.08 -17.49 21.42
C LYS A 255 13.89 -16.54 21.30
N THR A 256 14.07 -15.44 20.57
CA THR A 256 13.08 -14.39 20.30
C THR A 256 12.31 -14.61 18.99
N LEU A 257 12.69 -15.61 18.19
CA LEU A 257 12.03 -15.91 16.94
C LEU A 257 10.78 -16.76 17.15
N GLU A 258 9.75 -16.52 16.36
CA GLU A 258 8.60 -17.41 16.25
C GLU A 258 9.03 -18.74 15.64
N SER A 259 8.37 -19.83 16.04
CA SER A 259 8.84 -21.19 15.73
C SER A 259 8.97 -21.47 14.24
N PHE A 260 8.10 -20.87 13.41
CA PHE A 260 8.11 -21.06 11.96
C PHE A 260 9.26 -20.33 11.25
N PHE A 261 9.94 -19.39 11.90
CA PHE A 261 11.16 -18.75 11.37
C PHE A 261 12.46 -19.48 11.76
N LEU A 262 12.40 -20.43 12.70
CA LEU A 262 13.60 -21.11 13.20
C LEU A 262 14.33 -21.90 12.11
N GLN A 263 13.59 -22.53 11.20
CA GLN A 263 14.19 -23.27 10.09
C GLN A 263 14.98 -22.34 9.16
N ASP A 264 14.41 -21.21 8.77
CA ASP A 264 15.09 -20.22 7.92
C ASP A 264 16.29 -19.59 8.65
N TRP A 265 16.17 -19.33 9.96
CA TRP A 265 17.28 -18.86 10.78
C TRP A 265 18.44 -19.86 10.82
N HIS A 266 18.16 -21.16 10.99
CA HIS A 266 19.18 -22.19 11.03
C HIS A 266 19.82 -22.44 9.65
N ASN A 267 19.06 -22.23 8.57
CA ASN A 267 19.57 -22.32 7.20
C ASN A 267 20.38 -21.09 6.77
N ALA A 268 20.22 -19.95 7.46
CA ALA A 268 20.95 -18.72 7.15
C ALA A 268 22.46 -18.89 7.37
N GLN A 269 23.23 -18.66 6.30
CA GLN A 269 24.69 -18.81 6.26
C GLN A 269 25.43 -17.48 6.42
N SER A 270 24.70 -16.36 6.49
CA SER A 270 25.26 -15.01 6.63
C SER A 270 24.42 -14.14 7.55
N ASP A 271 25.02 -13.08 8.09
CA ASP A 271 24.31 -12.12 8.94
C ASP A 271 23.22 -11.37 8.17
N SER A 272 23.43 -11.16 6.85
CA SER A 272 22.42 -10.60 5.96
C SER A 272 21.17 -11.49 5.86
N GLN A 273 21.35 -12.81 5.70
CA GLN A 273 20.25 -13.76 5.68
C GLN A 273 19.56 -13.86 7.05
N ARG A 274 20.33 -13.83 8.15
CA ARG A 274 19.78 -13.78 9.52
C ARG A 274 18.92 -12.54 9.74
N LEU A 275 19.41 -11.38 9.31
CA LEU A 275 18.66 -10.13 9.37
C LEU A 275 17.36 -10.22 8.55
N ARG A 276 17.39 -10.81 7.35
CA ARG A 276 16.17 -11.02 6.56
C ARG A 276 15.10 -11.78 7.35
N VAL A 277 15.47 -12.85 8.04
CA VAL A 277 14.54 -13.62 8.88
C VAL A 277 13.93 -12.76 9.99
N VAL A 278 14.73 -11.92 10.66
CA VAL A 278 14.23 -10.99 11.68
C VAL A 278 13.28 -9.94 11.08
N ILE A 279 13.62 -9.40 9.92
CA ILE A 279 12.77 -8.44 9.20
C ILE A 279 11.44 -9.09 8.79
N ASP A 280 11.47 -10.33 8.30
CA ASP A 280 10.28 -11.09 7.94
C ASP A 280 9.35 -11.29 9.15
N GLN A 281 9.91 -11.61 10.32
CA GLN A 281 9.14 -11.72 11.56
C GLN A 281 8.52 -10.39 11.96
N VAL A 282 9.31 -9.31 12.01
CA VAL A 282 8.79 -8.00 12.41
C VAL A 282 7.73 -7.50 11.43
N ALA A 283 7.88 -7.77 10.14
CA ALA A 283 6.90 -7.44 9.12
C ALA A 283 5.59 -8.26 9.22
N SER A 284 5.62 -9.45 9.83
CA SER A 284 4.42 -10.26 10.08
C SER A 284 3.60 -9.83 11.29
N LEU A 285 4.11 -8.88 12.10
CA LEU A 285 3.41 -8.42 13.30
C LEU A 285 2.33 -7.40 12.95
N THR A 286 1.19 -7.51 13.61
CA THR A 286 0.22 -6.42 13.68
C THR A 286 0.75 -5.29 14.55
N ASP A 287 0.22 -4.07 14.40
CA ASP A 287 0.57 -2.94 15.26
C ASP A 287 0.48 -3.24 16.78
N PRO A 288 -0.64 -3.82 17.28
CA PRO A 288 -0.71 -4.27 18.68
C PRO A 288 0.30 -5.37 19.02
N GLY A 289 0.54 -6.30 18.08
CA GLY A 289 1.52 -7.38 18.24
C GLY A 289 2.96 -6.86 18.39
N ALA A 290 3.36 -5.90 17.55
CA ALA A 290 4.66 -5.25 17.63
C ALA A 290 4.85 -4.53 18.97
N ARG A 291 3.82 -3.80 19.44
CA ARG A 291 3.85 -3.14 20.75
C ARG A 291 3.96 -4.13 21.91
N ALA A 292 3.15 -5.19 21.89
CA ALA A 292 3.18 -6.21 22.93
C ALA A 292 4.52 -6.96 22.97
N LEU A 293 5.06 -7.30 21.81
CA LEU A 293 6.37 -7.96 21.70
C LEU A 293 7.50 -7.03 22.15
N HIS A 294 7.47 -5.76 21.76
CA HIS A 294 8.43 -4.75 22.20
C HIS A 294 8.41 -4.57 23.72
N GLN A 295 7.22 -4.47 24.33
CA GLN A 295 7.09 -4.40 25.80
C GLN A 295 7.72 -5.62 26.46
N ARG A 296 7.43 -6.83 25.96
CA ARG A 296 7.97 -8.07 26.51
C ARG A 296 9.49 -8.17 26.42
N LEU A 297 10.09 -7.71 25.32
CA LEU A 297 11.50 -7.94 25.03
C LEU A 297 12.43 -6.77 25.43
N VAL A 298 11.96 -5.53 25.31
CA VAL A 298 12.78 -4.32 25.50
C VAL A 298 12.52 -3.67 26.87
N LYS A 299 11.28 -3.78 27.37
CA LYS A 299 10.87 -3.21 28.66
C LYS A 299 10.23 -4.28 29.55
N PRO A 300 10.95 -5.36 29.89
CA PRO A 300 10.42 -6.34 30.83
C PRO A 300 10.15 -5.64 32.16
N ASN A 301 8.88 -5.63 32.59
CA ASN A 301 8.49 -5.19 33.93
C ASN A 301 9.25 -5.97 35.00
#